data_AF-A0A8J8JHS4-F1
#
_entry.id   AF-A0A8J8JHS4-F1
#
_cell.length_a   1.000
_cell.length_b   1.000
_cell.length_c   1.000
_cell.angle_alpha   90.00
_cell.angle_beta   90.00
_cell.angle_gamma   90.00
#
_symmetry.space_group_name_H-M   'P 1'
#
loop_
_entity.id
_entity.type
_entity.pdbx_description
1 polymer ?
#
loop_
_entity_poly.entity_id
_entity_poly.type
_entity_poly.pdbx_seq_one_letter_code
_entity_poly.pdbx_strand_id
1 'polypeptide(L)'
;MGHTVYYRTRIEQWDDFRRFIERICEGIGYELIETNDSIIILPECPGVEPLEIKREGDGFVKTNLVEPCHSIYLLVIHSLCSFGSVELWEDK
;
A
#
# COMPACT_ATOMS: atom_id res chain seq x y z
N MET A 1 -20.78 -5.04 3.52
CA MET A 1 -19.78 -5.43 2.50
C MET A 1 -19.02 -4.16 2.17
N GLY A 2 -17.71 -4.20 2.30
CA GLY A 2 -16.81 -3.06 2.18
C GLY A 2 -16.08 -3.04 0.86
N HIS A 3 -15.66 -1.86 0.39
CA HIS A 3 -14.86 -1.73 -0.83
C HIS A 3 -13.42 -2.20 -0.62
N THR A 4 -12.96 -3.10 -1.49
CA THR A 4 -11.64 -3.73 -1.42
C THR A 4 -10.80 -3.34 -2.64
N VAL A 5 -9.54 -2.99 -2.37
CA VAL A 5 -8.50 -2.83 -3.39
C VAL A 5 -7.67 -4.10 -3.41
N TYR A 6 -7.47 -4.68 -4.59
CA TYR A 6 -6.64 -5.85 -4.79
C TYR A 6 -5.43 -5.46 -5.64
N TYR A 7 -4.31 -6.12 -5.39
CA TYR A 7 -3.10 -5.87 -6.14
C TYR A 7 -2.20 -7.10 -6.21
N ARG A 8 -1.36 -7.13 -7.24
CA ARG A 8 -0.23 -8.04 -7.38
C ARG A 8 1.03 -7.23 -7.55
N THR A 9 2.09 -7.58 -6.83
CA THR A 9 3.36 -6.86 -6.82
C THR A 9 4.52 -7.78 -7.17
N ARG A 10 5.54 -7.19 -7.78
CA ARG A 10 6.89 -7.74 -7.88
C ARG A 10 7.87 -6.56 -7.86
N ILE A 11 8.48 -6.32 -6.72
CA ILE A 11 9.34 -5.16 -6.46
C ILE A 11 10.80 -5.60 -6.59
N GLU A 12 11.48 -5.07 -7.60
CA GLU A 12 12.88 -5.39 -7.92
C GLU A 12 13.84 -4.49 -7.13
N GLN A 13 13.47 -3.22 -6.92
CA GLN A 13 14.27 -2.21 -6.23
C GLN A 13 13.75 -1.99 -4.80
N TRP A 14 13.83 -3.04 -3.95
CA TRP A 14 13.20 -3.04 -2.62
C TRP A 14 13.71 -1.94 -1.67
N ASP A 15 15.02 -1.72 -1.62
CA ASP A 15 15.60 -0.72 -0.72
C ASP A 15 15.24 0.71 -1.13
N ASP A 16 15.08 0.97 -2.43
CA ASP A 16 14.62 2.26 -2.96
C ASP A 16 13.13 2.46 -2.67
N PHE A 17 12.31 1.44 -2.90
CA PHE A 17 10.91 1.43 -2.52
C PHE A 17 10.73 1.74 -1.03
N ARG A 18 11.49 1.05 -0.17
CA ARG A 18 11.44 1.22 1.28
C ARG A 18 11.72 2.65 1.70
N ARG A 19 12.81 3.24 1.20
CA ARG A 19 13.16 4.65 1.49
C ARG A 19 12.11 5.62 0.97
N PHE A 20 11.52 5.32 -0.18
CA PHE A 20 10.48 6.14 -0.78
C PHE A 20 9.20 6.12 0.07
N ILE A 21 8.73 4.94 0.46
CA ILE A 21 7.49 4.81 1.21
C ILE A 21 7.61 5.33 2.64
N GLU A 22 8.77 5.14 3.28
CA GLU A 22 9.09 5.72 4.59
C GLU A 22 8.93 7.24 4.58
N ARG A 23 9.48 7.92 3.56
CA ARG A 23 9.34 9.38 3.41
C ARG A 23 7.90 9.82 3.14
N ILE A 24 7.12 9.03 2.40
CA ILE A 24 5.70 9.33 2.18
C ILE A 24 4.93 9.23 3.48
N CYS A 25 5.07 8.10 4.19
CA CYS A 25 4.38 7.84 5.45
C CYS A 25 4.71 8.91 6.50
N GLU A 26 5.98 9.30 6.63
CA GLU A 26 6.39 10.42 7.50
C GLU A 26 5.70 11.73 7.11
N GLY A 27 5.63 12.05 5.81
CA GLY A 27 5.03 13.29 5.32
C GLY A 27 3.50 13.37 5.49
N ILE A 28 2.81 12.23 5.51
CA ILE A 28 1.34 12.16 5.67
C ILE A 28 0.89 11.76 7.08
N GLY A 29 1.84 11.46 7.98
CA GLY A 29 1.55 11.06 9.37
C GLY A 29 1.06 9.62 9.51
N TYR A 30 1.48 8.69 8.64
CA TYR A 30 1.16 7.26 8.77
C TYR A 30 2.31 6.53 9.46
N GLU A 31 1.98 5.50 10.25
CA GLU A 31 2.99 4.62 10.81
C GLU A 31 3.38 3.53 9.79
N LEU A 32 4.65 3.14 9.84
CA LEU A 32 5.22 2.11 8.97
C LEU A 32 5.84 1.00 9.83
N ILE A 33 5.50 -0.25 9.53
CA ILE A 33 6.14 -1.44 10.13
C ILE A 33 6.86 -2.20 9.02
N GLU A 34 8.15 -2.44 9.22
CA GLU A 34 8.97 -3.26 8.33
C GLU A 34 9.07 -4.69 8.85
N THR A 35 8.91 -5.66 7.95
CA THR A 35 9.19 -7.07 8.19
C THR A 35 10.28 -7.56 7.23
N ASN A 36 10.66 -8.85 7.29
CA ASN A 36 11.71 -9.38 6.42
C ASN A 36 11.35 -9.35 4.92
N ASP A 37 10.07 -9.43 4.57
CA ASP A 37 9.58 -9.58 3.20
C ASP A 37 8.38 -8.68 2.85
N SER A 38 7.92 -7.85 3.80
CA SER A 38 6.82 -6.91 3.59
C SER A 38 7.00 -5.59 4.33
N ILE A 39 6.25 -4.59 3.88
CA ILE A 39 6.06 -3.31 4.55
C ILE A 39 4.58 -3.16 4.85
N ILE A 40 4.23 -2.81 6.08
CA ILE A 40 2.86 -2.59 6.51
C ILE A 40 2.67 -1.10 6.81
N ILE A 41 1.73 -0.47 6.12
CA ILE A 41 1.33 0.92 6.34
C ILE A 41 0.09 0.93 7.22
N LEU A 42 0.16 1.65 8.34
CA LEU A 42 -0.94 1.83 9.28
C LEU A 42 -1.53 3.23 9.08
N PRO A 43 -2.78 3.33 8.60
CA PRO A 43 -3.45 4.61 8.45
C PRO A 43 -4.05 5.05 9.79
N GLU A 44 -4.09 6.34 10.05
CA GLU A 44 -4.88 6.91 11.17
C GLU A 44 -6.38 7.08 10.81
N CYS A 45 -6.91 6.27 9.90
CA CYS A 45 -8.30 6.32 9.44
C CYS A 45 -9.13 5.18 10.05
N PRO A 46 -10.15 5.47 10.88
CA PRO A 46 -11.10 4.46 11.32
C PRO A 46 -11.81 3.81 10.13
N GLY A 47 -11.89 2.48 10.13
CA GLY A 47 -12.57 1.73 9.08
C GLY A 47 -11.73 1.46 7.83
N VAL A 48 -10.42 1.72 7.86
CA VAL A 48 -9.47 1.31 6.82
C VAL A 48 -8.54 0.24 7.39
N GLU A 49 -8.36 -0.86 6.66
CA GLU A 49 -7.40 -1.91 7.04
C GLU A 49 -5.95 -1.45 6.76
N PRO A 50 -4.96 -1.93 7.55
CA PRO A 50 -3.55 -1.78 7.20
C PRO A 50 -3.22 -2.28 5.79
N LEU A 51 -2.37 -1.56 5.08
CA LEU A 51 -1.91 -1.97 3.75
C LEU A 51 -0.58 -2.72 3.87
N GLU A 52 -0.58 -4.03 3.60
CA GLU A 52 0.63 -4.85 3.55
C GLU A 52 1.16 -4.98 2.12
N ILE A 53 2.33 -4.41 1.84
CA ILE A 53 3.00 -4.52 0.54
C ILE A 53 4.11 -5.56 0.67
N LYS A 54 3.91 -6.71 0.04
CA LYS A 54 4.94 -7.76 -0.06
C LYS A 54 5.92 -7.43 -1.17
N ARG A 55 7.15 -7.93 -1.07
CA ARG A 55 8.12 -7.83 -2.17
C ARG A 55 7.61 -8.50 -3.44
N GLU A 56 6.93 -9.63 -3.32
CA GLU A 56 6.34 -10.35 -4.44
C GLU A 56 5.05 -11.07 -4.01
N GLY A 57 4.03 -11.06 -4.88
CA GLY A 57 2.80 -11.81 -4.70
C GLY A 57 1.55 -10.94 -4.71
N ASP A 58 0.42 -11.57 -4.38
CA ASP A 58 -0.90 -10.96 -4.31
C ASP A 58 -1.20 -10.39 -2.91
N GLY A 59 -2.00 -9.32 -2.89
CA GLY A 59 -2.49 -8.66 -1.69
C GLY A 59 -3.85 -8.03 -1.90
N PHE A 60 -4.49 -7.65 -0.80
CA PHE A 60 -5.73 -6.90 -0.81
C PHE A 60 -5.84 -6.07 0.46
N VAL A 61 -6.62 -4.99 0.39
CA VAL A 61 -6.90 -4.14 1.55
C VAL A 61 -8.31 -3.58 1.47
N LYS A 62 -9.07 -3.66 2.56
CA LYS A 62 -10.38 -3.00 2.62
C LYS A 62 -10.22 -1.56 3.06
N THR A 63 -10.65 -0.67 2.19
CA THR A 63 -10.62 0.78 2.43
C THR A 63 -12.00 1.34 2.72
N ASN A 64 -13.06 0.60 2.38
CA ASN A 64 -14.45 1.03 2.57
C ASN A 64 -14.76 2.40 1.93
N LEU A 65 -13.99 2.82 0.91
CA LEU A 65 -14.05 4.15 0.28
C LEU A 65 -13.90 5.31 1.28
N VAL A 66 -13.20 5.09 2.40
CA VAL A 66 -12.94 6.14 3.39
C VAL A 66 -11.83 7.04 2.88
N GLU A 67 -12.19 8.26 2.51
CA GLU A 67 -11.25 9.28 2.07
C GLU A 67 -10.60 10.03 3.24
N PRO A 68 -9.34 10.48 3.11
CA PRO A 68 -8.48 10.39 1.91
C PRO A 68 -7.69 9.08 1.81
N CYS A 69 -7.83 8.18 2.80
CA CYS A 69 -7.03 6.97 2.91
C CYS A 69 -7.18 6.03 1.70
N HIS A 70 -8.40 5.91 1.16
CA HIS A 70 -8.65 5.17 -0.07
C HIS A 70 -7.82 5.70 -1.24
N SER A 71 -7.93 7.00 -1.55
CA SER A 71 -7.15 7.64 -2.63
C SER A 71 -5.64 7.53 -2.40
N ILE A 72 -5.18 7.70 -1.16
CA ILE A 72 -3.76 7.56 -0.81
C ILE A 72 -3.26 6.15 -1.08
N TYR A 73 -4.02 5.12 -0.72
CA TYR A 73 -3.63 3.73 -0.99
C TYR A 73 -3.53 3.44 -2.48
N LEU A 74 -4.48 3.95 -3.29
CA LEU A 74 -4.38 3.81 -4.75
C LEU A 74 -3.08 4.46 -5.27
N LEU A 75 -2.75 5.66 -4.81
CA LEU A 75 -1.51 6.35 -5.19
C LEU A 75 -0.26 5.58 -4.76
N VAL A 76 -0.23 5.10 -3.52
CA VAL A 76 0.87 4.30 -2.98
C VAL A 76 1.06 3.03 -3.82
N ILE A 77 0.00 2.26 -4.05
CA ILE A 77 0.11 1.00 -4.79
C ILE A 77 0.51 1.25 -6.25
N HIS A 78 -0.04 2.29 -6.91
CA HIS A 78 0.39 2.66 -8.26
C HIS A 78 1.84 3.13 -8.33
N SER A 79 2.34 3.81 -7.29
CA SER A 79 3.74 4.28 -7.27
C SER A 79 4.75 3.13 -7.28
N LEU A 80 4.33 1.92 -6.87
CA LEU A 80 5.15 0.70 -6.89
C LEU A 80 5.65 0.34 -8.30
N CYS A 81 4.96 0.78 -9.37
CA CYS A 81 5.42 0.69 -10.76
C CYS A 81 6.83 1.25 -10.98
N SER A 82 7.27 2.20 -10.14
CA SER A 82 8.59 2.82 -10.29
C SER A 82 9.73 1.91 -9.83
N PHE A 83 9.43 0.88 -9.04
CA PHE A 83 10.39 -0.01 -8.41
C PHE A 83 10.28 -1.47 -8.90
N GLY A 84 9.34 -1.75 -9.80
CA GLY A 84 9.04 -3.08 -10.31
C GLY A 84 7.72 -3.10 -11.08
N SER A 85 6.93 -4.16 -10.92
CA SER A 85 5.61 -4.28 -11.56
C SER A 85 4.48 -4.36 -10.54
N VAL A 86 3.36 -3.69 -10.83
CA VAL A 86 2.12 -3.79 -10.07
C VAL A 86 0.92 -3.95 -11.00
N GLU A 87 -0.01 -4.82 -10.62
CA GLU A 87 -1.37 -4.88 -11.16
C GLU A 87 -2.31 -4.46 -10.04
N LEU A 88 -3.28 -3.59 -10.32
CA LEU A 88 -4.26 -3.11 -9.33
C LEU A 88 -5.67 -3.19 -9.92
N TRP A 89 -6.63 -3.62 -9.11
CA TRP A 89 -8.05 -3.62 -9.45
C TRP A 89 -8.89 -3.51 -8.18
N GLU A 90 -10.16 -3.16 -8.32
CA GLU A 90 -11.08 -2.90 -7.21
C GLU A 90 -12.35 -3.74 -7.33
N ASP A 91 -13.07 -3.90 -6.22
CA ASP A 91 -14.44 -4.41 -6.26
C ASP A 91 -15.29 -3.54 -7.23
N LYS A 92 -16.20 -4.18 -7.97
CA LYS A 92 -17.15 -3.50 -8.87
C LYS A 92 -18.33 -2.89 -8.13
#